data_AF-A0A959J7G1-F1
#
_entry.id   AF-A0A959J7G1-F1
#
_cell.length_a   1.000
_cell.length_b   1.000
_cell.length_c   1.000
_cell.angle_alpha   90.00
_cell.angle_beta   90.00
_cell.angle_gamma   90.00
#
_symmetry.space_group_name_H-M   'P 1'
#
loop_
_entity.id
_entity.type
_entity.pdbx_description
1 polymer ?
#
loop_
_entity_poly.entity_id
_entity_poly.type
_entity_poly.pdbx_seq_one_letter_code
_entity_poly.pdbx_strand_id
1 'polypeptide(L)' 'MLPPSLHNHLDSTLPARIRAARPLSGGDIHRAYRLELENGQNIFIKTNQNRQAPEMFRTES' A
#
# COMPACT_ATOMS: atom_id res chain seq x y z
N MET A 1 -0.54 -1.93 -11.44
CA MET A 1 -1.01 -0.57 -11.15
C MET A 1 -1.84 -0.60 -9.87
N LEU A 2 -1.79 0.47 -9.06
CA LEU A 2 -2.63 0.58 -7.86
C LEU A 2 -4.11 0.72 -8.27
N PRO A 3 -5.06 0.11 -7.54
CA PRO A 3 -6.48 0.39 -7.71
C PRO A 3 -6.78 1.90 -7.56
N PRO A 4 -7.68 2.51 -8.37
CA PRO A 4 -7.94 3.94 -8.32
C PRO A 4 -8.40 4.45 -6.94
N SER A 5 -9.27 3.69 -6.27
CA SER A 5 -9.73 4.03 -4.92
C SER A 5 -8.59 4.04 -3.89
N LEU A 6 -7.67 3.08 -4.00
CA LEU A 6 -6.49 3.02 -3.14
C LEU A 6 -5.53 4.18 -3.44
N HIS A 7 -5.32 4.51 -4.72
CA HIS A 7 -4.49 5.65 -5.10
C HIS A 7 -5.05 6.94 -4.50
N ASN A 8 -6.33 7.25 -4.71
CA ASN A 8 -6.94 8.48 -4.21
C ASN A 8 -6.83 8.59 -2.67
N HIS A 9 -7.04 7.47 -1.96
CA HIS A 9 -6.90 7.46 -0.51
C HIS A 9 -5.46 7.72 -0.06
N LEU A 10 -4.48 7.09 -0.71
CA LEU A 10 -3.06 7.28 -0.41
C LEU A 10 -2.60 8.71 -0.70
N ASP A 11 -3.04 9.32 -1.80
CA ASP A 11 -2.69 10.70 -2.15
C ASP A 11 -3.19 11.72 -1.10
N SER A 12 -4.29 11.41 -0.40
CA SER A 12 -4.80 12.24 0.72
C SER A 12 -4.15 11.99 2.08
N THR A 13 -3.43 10.88 2.25
CA THR A 13 -2.89 10.45 3.56
C THR A 13 -1.37 10.49 3.64
N LEU A 14 -0.69 10.42 2.50
CA LEU A 14 0.76 10.44 2.42
C LEU A 14 1.32 11.87 2.45
N PRO A 15 2.55 12.06 2.97
CA PRO A 15 3.16 13.39 3.12
C PRO A 15 3.58 14.03 1.78
N ALA A 16 3.55 13.28 0.67
CA ALA A 16 3.86 13.75 -0.67
C ALA A 16 3.18 12.84 -1.70
N ARG A 17 3.04 13.33 -2.94
CA ARG A 17 2.44 12.56 -4.04
C ARG A 17 3.25 11.32 -4.38
N ILE A 18 2.55 10.32 -4.92
CA ILE A 18 3.16 9.08 -5.41
C ILE A 18 3.86 9.36 -6.75
N ARG A 19 5.19 9.24 -6.77
CA ARG A 19 5.99 9.32 -8.00
C ARG A 19 5.97 7.99 -8.77
N ALA A 20 6.08 6.87 -8.05
CA ALA A 20 6.02 5.53 -8.64
C ALA A 20 5.43 4.52 -7.66
N ALA A 21 4.75 3.51 -8.21
CA ALA A 21 4.19 2.39 -7.45
C ALA A 21 4.54 1.08 -8.13
N ARG A 22 5.30 0.21 -7.45
CA ARG A 22 5.74 -1.08 -7.96
C ARG A 22 5.08 -2.20 -7.18
N PRO A 23 4.37 -3.14 -7.82
CA PRO A 23 3.92 -4.34 -7.14
C PRO A 23 5.14 -5.13 -6.66
N LEU A 24 5.09 -5.62 -5.44
CA LEU A 24 6.07 -6.54 -4.91
C LEU A 24 5.48 -7.94 -4.98
N SER A 25 6.27 -8.90 -5.47
CA SER A 25 5.91 -10.31 -5.44
C SER A 25 5.72 -10.72 -3.97
N GLY A 26 4.48 -10.92 -3.55
CA GLY A 26 4.09 -11.21 -2.18
C GLY A 26 2.80 -12.03 -2.19
N GLY A 27 2.78 -13.09 -1.38
CA GLY A 27 1.87 -14.23 -1.51
C GLY A 27 0.37 -13.94 -1.40
N ASP A 28 -0.36 -14.88 -2.01
CA ASP A 28 -1.81 -15.11 -2.14
C ASP A 28 -2.79 -14.10 -1.51
N ILE A 29 -2.76 -13.91 -0.19
CA ILE A 29 -3.82 -13.21 0.56
C ILE A 29 -3.61 -11.68 0.63
N HIS A 30 -2.36 -11.20 0.60
CA HIS A 30 -2.04 -9.78 0.72
C HIS A 30 -1.38 -9.27 -0.56
N ARG A 31 -1.82 -8.11 -1.06
CA ARG A 31 -1.10 -7.40 -2.13
C ARG A 31 -0.11 -6.43 -1.52
N ALA A 32 1.14 -6.49 -1.97
CA ALA A 32 2.21 -5.62 -1.49
C ALA A 32 2.70 -4.68 -2.60
N TYR A 33 3.05 -3.46 -2.22
CA TYR A 33 3.58 -2.44 -3.12
C TYR A 33 4.75 -1.69 -2.48
N ARG A 34 5.73 -1.33 -3.30
CA ARG A 34 6.72 -0.30 -2.97
C ARG A 34 6.31 1.00 -3.65
N LEU A 35 6.14 2.05 -2.86
CA LEU A 35 5.93 3.40 -3.35
C LEU A 35 7.22 4.21 -3.26
N GLU A 36 7.44 5.01 -4.29
CA GLU A 36 8.43 6.09 -4.31
C GLU A 36 7.63 7.40 -4.29
N LEU A 37 7.87 8.27 -3.31
CA LEU A 37 7.21 9.57 -3.20
C LEU A 37 8.05 10.67 -3.84
N GLU A 38 7.41 11.79 -4.19
CA GLU A 38 8.10 12.97 -4.75
C GLU A 38 9.14 13.58 -3.79
N ASN A 39 8.93 13.46 -2.48
CA ASN A 39 9.88 13.93 -1.47
C ASN A 39 11.08 12.98 -1.26
N GLY A 40 11.21 11.93 -2.06
CA GLY A 40 12.30 10.94 -1.99
C GLY A 40 12.08 9.81 -1.00
N GLN A 41 10.99 9.81 -0.23
CA GLN A 41 10.67 8.70 0.67
C GLN A 41 10.27 7.43 -0.10
N ASN A 42 10.66 6.29 0.45
CA ASN A 42 10.20 4.98 -0.01
C ASN A 42 9.27 4.38 1.04
N ILE A 43 8.06 3.98 0.64
CA ILE A 43 7.05 3.41 1.55
C ILE A 43 6.69 2.01 1.08
N PHE A 44 6.61 1.08 2.03
CA PHE A 44 6.07 -0.26 1.80
C PHE A 44 4.60 -0.30 2.24
N ILE A 45 3.73 -0.84 1.39
CA ILE A 45 2.29 -0.94 1.67
C ILE A 45 1.85 -2.38 1.49
N LYS A 46 1.13 -2.90 2.47
CA LYS A 46 0.32 -4.12 2.37
C LYS A 46 -1.16 -3.76 2.32
N THR A 47 -1.91 -4.43 1.45
CA THR A 47 -3.36 -4.31 1.36
C THR A 47 -4.00 -5.68 1.35
N ASN A 48 -5.15 -5.79 1.99
CA ASN A 48 -5.96 -7.01 2.02
C ASN A 48 -7.43 -6.59 2.01
N GLN A 49 -8.22 -7.22 1.13
CA GLN A 49 -9.65 -6.92 0.93
C GLN A 49 -10.57 -7.84 1.72
N ASN A 50 -10.02 -8.83 2.44
CA ASN A 50 -10.78 -9.72 3.29
C ASN A 50 -11.35 -8.96 4.50
N ARG A 51 -12.57 -9.29 4.91
CA ARG A 51 -13.23 -8.74 6.10
C ARG A 51 -12.44 -8.97 7.40
N GLN A 52 -11.63 -10.04 7.46
CA GLN A 52 -10.75 -10.37 8.58
C GLN A 52 -9.40 -9.62 8.54
N ALA A 53 -9.13 -8.85 7.49
CA ALA A 53 -7.86 -8.14 7.34
C ALA A 53 -7.46 -7.28 8.55
N PRO A 54 -8.37 -6.56 9.24
CA PRO A 54 -7.99 -5.78 10.42
C PRO A 54 -7.41 -6.63 11.55
N GLU A 55 -7.90 -7.85 11.77
CA GLU A 55 -7.37 -8.77 12.79
C GLU A 55 -6.01 -9.31 12.36
N MET A 56 -5.86 -9.67 11.07
CA MET A 56 -4.59 -10.15 10.51
C MET A 56 -3.47 -9.11 10.66
N PHE A 57 -3.75 -7.84 10.33
CA PHE A 57 -2.76 -6.76 10.46
C PHE A 57 -2.39 -6.46 11.92
N ARG A 58 -3.30 -6.66 12.88
CA ARG A 58 -2.98 -6.49 14.32
C ARG A 58 -1.91 -7.48 14.78
N THR A 59 -1.90 -8.70 14.23
CA THR A 59 -0.96 -9.75 14.63
C THR A 59 0.43 -9.58 13.99
N GLU A 60 0.62 -8.63 13.07
CA GLU A 60 1.94 -8.32 12.46
C GLU A 60 2.79 -7.32 13.28
N SER A 61 2.37 -7.00 14.51
CA SER A 61 2.96 -5.97 15.40
C SER A 61 4.09 -6.49 16.29
#